data_AF-A0A0C2WI68-F1
#
_entry.id   AF-A0A0C2WI68-F1
#
_cell.length_a   1.000
_cell.length_b   1.000
_cell.length_c   1.000
_cell.angle_alpha   90.00
_cell.angle_beta   90.00
_cell.angle_gamma   90.00
#
_symmetry.space_group_name_H-M   'P 1'
#
loop_
_entity.id
_entity.type
_entity.pdbx_description
1 polymer ?
#
loop_
_entity_poly.entity_id
_entity_poly.type
_entity_poly.pdbx_seq_one_letter_code
_entity_poly.pdbx_strand_id
1 'polypeptide(L)' 'ILKDATLYFSREMPNLAMVIPAMDYIDETFTNGILNKRKLDPAIRAAIGLAKKTLNRYYTLTDSSDLYRIAM' A
#
# COMPACT_ATOMS: atom_id res chain seq x y z
N ILE A 1 5.49 6.52 6.23
CA ILE A 1 4.46 5.74 5.52
C ILE A 1 4.54 4.24 5.80
N LEU A 2 5.51 3.49 5.24
CA LEU A 2 5.56 2.03 5.43
C LEU A 2 5.75 1.62 6.89
N LYS A 3 6.67 2.28 7.60
CA LYS A 3 6.84 2.10 9.06
C LYS A 3 5.54 2.32 9.83
N ASP A 4 4.80 3.37 9.47
CA ASP A 4 3.56 3.73 10.17
C ASP A 4 2.46 2.70 9.90
N ALA A 5 2.36 2.20 8.67
CA ALA A 5 1.47 1.10 8.32
C ALA A 5 1.83 -0.18 9.09
N THR A 6 3.12 -0.54 9.17
CA THR A 6 3.57 -1.70 9.96
C THR A 6 3.19 -1.54 11.43
N LEU A 7 3.44 -0.37 12.03
CA LEU A 7 3.07 -0.11 13.42
C LEU A 7 1.56 -0.12 13.63
N TYR A 8 0.77 0.34 12.67
CA TYR A 8 -0.69 0.30 12.73
C TYR A 8 -1.21 -1.15 12.78
N PHE A 9 -0.72 -2.01 11.88
CA PHE A 9 -1.11 -3.42 11.82
C PHE A 9 -0.46 -4.31 12.90
N SER A 10 0.52 -3.79 13.66
CA SER A 10 1.13 -4.51 14.79
C SER A 10 0.40 -4.27 16.12
N ARG A 11 -0.69 -3.48 16.13
CA ARG A 11 -1.51 -3.26 17.33
C ARG A 11 -2.40 -4.47 17.61
N GLU A 12 -2.99 -4.52 18.80
CA GLU A 12 -3.76 -5.70 19.27
C GLU A 12 -5.06 -5.98 18.48
N MET A 13 -5.67 -4.97 17.84
CA MET A 13 -6.86 -5.16 17.00
C MET A 13 -6.79 -4.35 15.69
N PRO A 14 -6.01 -4.81 14.71
CA PRO A 14 -6.13 -4.31 13.35
C PRO A 14 -7.37 -4.94 12.72
N ASN A 15 -8.30 -4.10 12.24
CA ASN A 15 -9.48 -4.59 11.54
C ASN A 15 -9.14 -4.93 10.08
N LEU A 16 -9.63 -6.07 9.59
CA LEU A 16 -9.47 -6.52 8.21
C LEU A 16 -9.94 -5.46 7.20
N ALA A 17 -11.04 -4.75 7.50
CA ALA A 17 -11.56 -3.68 6.66
C ALA A 17 -10.60 -2.48 6.50
N MET A 18 -9.59 -2.35 7.37
CA MET A 18 -8.61 -1.24 7.31
C MET A 18 -7.45 -1.52 6.37
N VAL A 19 -7.31 -2.75 5.87
CA VAL A 19 -6.22 -3.12 4.96
C VAL A 19 -6.32 -2.37 3.63
N ILE A 20 -7.52 -2.26 3.06
CA ILE A 20 -7.73 -1.59 1.77
C ILE A 20 -7.49 -0.08 1.86
N PRO A 21 -8.08 0.65 2.84
CA PRO A 21 -7.74 2.05 3.05
C PRO A 21 -6.25 2.30 3.29
N ALA A 22 -5.57 1.40 4.01
CA ALA A 22 -4.12 1.51 4.22
C ALA A 22 -3.32 1.27 2.93
N MET A 23 -3.73 0.32 2.10
CA MET A 23 -3.14 0.07 0.77
C MET A 23 -3.35 1.28 -0.15
N ASP A 24 -4.56 1.85 -0.20
CA ASP A 24 -4.89 3.03 -1.00
C ASP A 24 -4.03 4.23 -0.60
N TYR A 25 -3.88 4.45 0.71
CA TYR A 25 -3.04 5.53 1.23
C TYR A 25 -1.55 5.37 0.86
N ILE A 26 -1.04 4.13 0.89
CA ILE A 26 0.32 3.82 0.44
C ILE A 26 0.45 4.07 -1.08
N ASP A 27 -0.51 3.63 -1.89
CA ASP A 27 -0.47 3.80 -3.34
C ASP A 27 -0.50 5.28 -3.76
N GLU A 28 -1.37 6.06 -3.13
CA GLU A 28 -1.48 7.50 -3.37
C GLU A 28 -0.16 8.20 -3.02
N THR A 29 0.41 7.89 -1.84
CA THR A 29 1.69 8.46 -1.38
C THR A 29 2.82 8.12 -2.36
N PHE A 30 2.88 6.88 -2.85
CA PHE A 30 3.90 6.43 -3.82
C PHE A 30 3.72 7.09 -5.18
N THR A 31 2.49 7.21 -5.66
CA THR A 31 2.17 7.87 -6.93
C THR A 31 2.55 9.35 -6.88
N ASN A 32 2.16 10.04 -5.81
CA ASN A 32 2.51 11.44 -5.57
C ASN A 32 4.03 11.65 -5.43
N GLY A 33 4.73 10.70 -4.81
CA GLY A 33 6.20 10.71 -4.72
C GLY A 33 6.88 10.59 -6.08
N ILE A 34 6.43 9.65 -6.93
CA ILE A 34 6.98 9.46 -8.29
C ILE A 34 6.70 10.67 -9.19
N LEU A 35 5.50 11.26 -9.09
CA LEU A 35 5.10 12.43 -9.88
C LEU A 35 5.92 13.68 -9.52
N ASN A 36 6.38 13.79 -8.27
CA ASN A 36 7.33 14.80 -7.81
C ASN A 36 8.77 14.51 -8.27
N LYS A 37 8.97 14.34 -9.58
CA LYS A 37 10.20 13.92 -10.29
C LYS A 37 11.47 14.72 -9.92
N ARG A 38 11.33 15.92 -9.34
CA ARG A 38 12.47 16.77 -8.94
C ARG A 38 13.02 16.45 -7.54
N LYS A 39 12.37 15.61 -6.74
CA LYS A 39 12.73 15.37 -5.33
C LYS A 39 13.33 14.00 -5.02
N LEU A 40 13.18 13.00 -5.90
CA LEU A 40 13.58 11.63 -5.61
C LEU A 40 14.66 11.12 -6.57
N ASP A 41 15.69 10.52 -5.99
CA ASP A 41 16.76 9.83 -6.71
C ASP A 41 16.19 8.72 -7.62
N PRO A 42 16.79 8.48 -8.80
CA PRO A 42 16.36 7.40 -9.71
C PRO A 42 16.27 6.02 -9.06
N ALA A 43 17.16 5.68 -8.13
CA ALA A 43 17.14 4.41 -7.40
C ALA A 43 15.90 4.31 -6.49
N ILE A 44 15.54 5.41 -5.81
CA ILE A 44 14.33 5.47 -4.98
C ILE A 44 13.09 5.29 -5.86
N ARG A 45 13.06 5.90 -7.05
CA ARG A 45 11.94 5.75 -8.00
C ARG A 45 11.80 4.32 -8.49
N ALA A 46 12.91 3.65 -8.79
CA ALA A 46 12.90 2.23 -9.17
C ALA A 46 12.37 1.35 -8.03
N ALA A 47 12.79 1.60 -6.79
CA ALA A 47 12.30 0.90 -5.61
C ALA A 47 10.80 1.11 -5.39
N ILE A 48 10.30 2.35 -5.50
CA ILE A 48 8.85 2.64 -5.41
C ILE A 48 8.08 1.96 -6.54
N GLY A 49 8.63 1.93 -7.77
CA GLY A 49 8.03 1.22 -8.89
C GLY A 49 7.88 -0.29 -8.63
N LEU A 50 8.88 -0.91 -8.02
CA LEU A 50 8.79 -2.31 -7.59
C LEU A 50 7.76 -2.50 -6.47
N ALA A 51 7.74 -1.60 -5.48
CA ALA A 51 6.77 -1.63 -4.39
C ALA A 51 5.32 -1.51 -4.90
N LYS A 52 5.06 -0.65 -5.90
CA LYS A 52 3.74 -0.56 -6.56
C LYS A 52 3.33 -1.86 -7.27
N LYS A 53 4.26 -2.55 -7.95
CA LYS A 53 3.95 -3.87 -8.54
C LYS A 53 3.53 -4.88 -7.49
N THR A 54 4.23 -4.90 -6.36
CA THR A 54 3.86 -5.74 -5.22
C THR A 54 2.49 -5.35 -4.66
N LEU A 55 2.21 -4.06 -4.49
CA LEU A 55 0.92 -3.58 -4.01
C LEU A 55 -0.24 -3.96 -4.94
N ASN A 56 -0.06 -3.82 -6.26
CA ASN A 56 -1.04 -4.26 -7.26
C ASN A 56 -1.36 -5.75 -7.16
N ARG A 57 -0.37 -6.59 -6.87
CA ARG A 57 -0.60 -8.01 -6.63
C ARG A 57 -1.47 -8.25 -5.40
N TYR A 58 -1.27 -7.48 -4.33
CA TYR A 58 -2.12 -7.55 -3.15
C TYR A 58 -3.55 -7.10 -3.45
N TYR A 59 -3.77 -6.06 -4.26
CA TYR A 59 -5.12 -5.69 -4.69
C TYR A 59 -5.83 -6.84 -5.40
N THR A 60 -5.15 -7.53 -6.32
CA THR A 60 -5.73 -8.71 -7.00
C THR A 60 -6.08 -9.83 -6.02
N LEU A 61 -5.22 -10.09 -5.03
CA LEU A 61 -5.48 -11.12 -4.02
C LEU A 61 -6.66 -10.76 -3.12
N THR A 62 -6.74 -9.50 -2.71
CA THR A 62 -7.83 -8.95 -1.90
C THR A 62 -9.17 -9.01 -2.64
N ASP A 63 -9.20 -8.65 -3.93
CA ASP A 63 -10.40 -8.73 -4.77
C ASP A 63 -10.88 -10.19 -4.97
N SER A 64 -9.92 -11.13 -5.08
CA SER A 64 -10.23 -12.56 -5.18
C SER A 64 -10.62 -13.23 -3.85
N SER A 65 -10.48 -12.53 -2.72
CA SER A 65 -10.70 -13.10 -1.39
C SER A 65 -12.12 -12.86 -0.91
N ASP A 66 -12.86 -13.95 -0.69
CA ASP A 66 -14.21 -13.87 -0.13
C ASP A 66 -14.25 -13.15 1.22
N LEU A 67 -13.20 -13.29 2.03
CA LEU A 67 -13.10 -12.66 3.35
C LEU A 67 -13.06 -11.13 3.24
N TYR A 68 -12.28 -10.61 2.30
CA TYR A 68 -12.20 -9.16 2.05
C TYR A 68 -13.46 -8.62 1.37
N ARG A 69 -14.13 -9.44 0.54
CA ARG A 69 -15.42 -9.10 -0.07
C ARG A 69 -16.58 -9.09 0.94
N ILE A 70 -16.48 -9.83 2.04
CA ILE A 70 -17.45 -9.81 3.14
C ILE A 70 -17.19 -8.64 4.10
N ALA A 71 -15.91 -8.28 4.27
CA ALA A 71 -15.50 -7.21 5.19
C ALA A 71 -15.73 -5.79 4.64
N MET A 72 -15.96 -5.64 3.33
CA MET A 72 -16.33 -4.40 2.64
C MET A 72 -17.78 -4.42 2.19
#